data_AF-A0A832B1M2-F1
#
_entry.id   AF-A0A832B1M2-F1
#
_cell.length_a   1.000
_cell.length_b   1.000
_cell.length_c   1.000
_cell.angle_alpha   90.00
_cell.angle_beta   90.00
_cell.angle_gamma   90.00
#
_symmetry.space_group_name_H-M   'P 1'
#
loop_
_entity.id
_entity.type
_entity.pdbx_description
1 polymer ?
#
loop_
_entity_poly.entity_id
_entity_poly.type
_entity_poly.pdbx_seq_one_letter_code
_entity_poly.pdbx_strand_id
1 'polypeptide(L)'
;MHIALLMVVLAQSAVVEAPPLAIPKDVPSGHWARAAVADVLSRGVMTAPDGKFHGTRLVTRRELAITLASLARSLLAGQWPKNGVPPLKRSAGF
;
A
#
# COMPACT_ATOMS: atom_id res chain seq x y z
N MET A 1 21.63 42.23 12.15
CA MET A 1 21.16 41.43 10.99
C MET A 1 21.47 39.93 11.15
N HIS A 2 21.05 39.27 12.24
CA HIS A 2 21.30 37.82 12.44
C HIS A 2 20.03 37.01 12.77
N ILE A 3 18.92 37.67 13.12
CA ILE A 3 17.67 36.99 13.54
C ILE A 3 16.85 36.52 12.32
N ALA A 4 17.00 37.15 11.16
CA ALA A 4 16.30 36.76 9.93
C ALA A 4 16.78 35.41 9.34
N LEU A 5 17.98 34.95 9.69
CA LEU A 5 18.53 33.69 9.17
C LEU A 5 17.92 32.46 9.85
N LEU A 6 17.32 32.60 11.04
CA LEU A 6 16.80 31.47 11.82
C LEU A 6 15.40 30.99 11.35
N MET A 7 14.62 31.84 10.66
CA MET A 7 13.26 31.50 10.24
C MET A 7 13.17 30.82 8.86
N VAL A 8 14.26 30.79 8.08
CA VAL A 8 14.28 30.18 6.74
C VAL A 8 14.66 28.68 6.79
N VAL A 9 15.37 28.24 7.81
CA VAL A 9 15.91 26.86 7.89
C VAL A 9 14.87 25.82 8.33
N LEU A 10 13.74 26.22 8.93
CA LEU A 10 12.70 25.29 9.39
C LEU A 10 11.77 24.76 8.28
N ALA A 11 11.88 25.23 7.03
CA ALA A 11 10.88 24.97 5.99
C ALA A 11 11.19 23.79 5.05
N GLN A 12 12.29 23.06 5.23
CA GLN A 12 12.64 21.93 4.35
C GLN A 12 12.04 20.61 4.86
N SER A 13 10.72 20.54 4.98
CA SER A 13 10.04 19.25 4.97
C SER A 13 10.07 18.73 3.53
N ALA A 14 11.03 17.86 3.23
CA ALA A 14 10.95 17.03 2.04
C ALA A 14 9.66 16.22 2.13
N VAL A 15 8.62 16.68 1.43
CA VAL A 15 7.48 15.83 1.09
C VAL A 15 8.07 14.77 0.18
N VAL A 16 8.40 13.61 0.75
CA VAL A 16 8.74 12.43 -0.04
C VAL A 16 7.47 12.10 -0.80
N GLU A 17 7.38 12.60 -2.03
CA GLU A 17 6.31 12.26 -2.95
C GLU A 17 6.42 10.76 -3.19
N ALA A 18 5.55 10.00 -2.54
CA ALA A 18 5.55 8.56 -2.66
C ALA A 18 5.38 8.22 -4.15
N PRO A 19 6.29 7.42 -4.74
CA PRO A 19 6.21 7.09 -6.16
C PRO A 19 4.82 6.53 -6.47
N PRO A 20 4.24 6.87 -7.64
CA PRO A 20 2.93 6.38 -8.02
C PRO A 20 2.90 4.86 -7.87
N LEU A 21 1.88 4.37 -7.17
CA LEU A 21 1.74 2.98 -6.77
C LEU A 21 1.70 2.08 -8.00
N ALA A 22 2.85 1.55 -8.39
CA ALA A 22 2.96 0.61 -9.49
C ALA A 22 2.44 -0.75 -9.02
N ILE A 23 1.44 -1.30 -9.73
CA ILE A 23 1.02 -2.68 -9.51
C ILE A 23 2.22 -3.61 -9.78
N PRO A 24 2.56 -4.53 -8.87
CA PRO A 24 3.67 -5.45 -9.05
C PRO A 24 3.60 -6.23 -10.36
N LYS A 25 4.78 -6.47 -10.97
CA LYS A 25 4.89 -7.04 -12.33
C LYS A 25 4.41 -8.50 -12.41
N ASP A 26 4.46 -9.21 -11.29
CA ASP A 26 4.01 -10.59 -11.13
C ASP A 26 2.50 -10.70 -10.84
N VAL A 27 1.76 -9.60 -10.97
CA VAL A 27 0.28 -9.58 -10.91
C VAL A 27 -0.25 -9.14 -12.27
N PRO A 28 -0.50 -10.07 -13.22
CA PRO A 28 -0.97 -9.76 -14.56
C PRO A 28 -2.27 -8.95 -14.59
N SER A 29 -2.51 -8.20 -15.67
CA SER A 29 -3.69 -7.32 -15.83
C SER A 29 -5.04 -8.04 -15.69
N GLY A 30 -5.11 -9.31 -16.11
CA GLY A 30 -6.31 -10.15 -16.01
C GLY A 30 -6.41 -10.99 -14.73
N HIS A 31 -5.47 -10.88 -13.79
CA HIS A 31 -5.47 -11.71 -12.59
C HIS A 31 -6.60 -11.26 -11.63
N TRP A 32 -7.38 -12.21 -11.11
CA TRP A 32 -8.53 -11.93 -10.23
C TRP A 32 -8.15 -11.07 -9.00
N ALA A 33 -6.96 -11.30 -8.44
CA ALA A 33 -6.47 -10.59 -7.25
C ALA A 33 -5.96 -9.18 -7.55
N ARG A 34 -5.82 -8.78 -8.82
CA ARG A 34 -5.16 -7.53 -9.20
C ARG A 34 -5.76 -6.32 -8.51
N ALA A 35 -7.09 -6.22 -8.48
CA ALA A 35 -7.78 -5.10 -7.84
C ALA A 35 -7.56 -5.08 -6.33
N ALA A 36 -7.53 -6.25 -5.68
CA ALA A 36 -7.23 -6.36 -4.25
C ALA A 36 -5.78 -5.97 -3.94
N VAL A 37 -4.82 -6.42 -4.76
CA VAL A 37 -3.40 -6.06 -4.63
C VAL A 37 -3.23 -4.54 -4.79
N ALA A 38 -3.89 -3.93 -5.78
CA ALA A 38 -3.89 -2.48 -5.95
C ALA A 38 -4.37 -1.76 -4.68
N ASP A 39 -5.48 -2.22 -4.12
CA ASP A 39 -6.15 -1.59 -2.97
C ASP A 39 -5.26 -1.63 -1.72
N VAL A 40 -4.73 -2.81 -1.37
CA VAL A 40 -3.87 -2.97 -0.18
C VAL A 40 -2.53 -2.23 -0.30
N LEU A 41 -1.95 -2.16 -1.49
CA LEU A 41 -0.73 -1.38 -1.73
C LEU A 41 -1.03 0.12 -1.62
N SER A 42 -2.15 0.57 -2.20
CA SER A 42 -2.50 1.99 -2.23
C SER A 42 -2.75 2.60 -0.85
N ARG A 43 -3.12 1.76 0.11
CA ARG A 43 -3.41 2.15 1.49
C ARG A 43 -2.25 1.86 2.44
N GLY A 44 -1.13 1.36 1.93
CA GLY A 44 0.05 1.01 2.74
C GLY A 44 -0.18 -0.17 3.69
N VAL A 45 -1.20 -1.01 3.45
CA VAL A 45 -1.43 -2.21 4.26
C VAL A 45 -0.40 -3.29 3.94
N MET A 46 0.02 -3.37 2.68
CA MET A 46 1.11 -4.23 2.22
C MET A 46 2.11 -3.41 1.39
N THR A 47 3.31 -3.96 1.20
CA THR A 47 4.36 -3.36 0.38
C THR A 47 5.00 -4.42 -0.52
N ALA A 48 5.55 -3.97 -1.66
CA ALA A 48 6.22 -4.82 -2.66
C ALA A 48 7.60 -4.21 -3.00
N PRO A 49 8.58 -4.29 -2.09
CA PRO A 49 9.83 -3.53 -2.18
C PRO A 49 10.71 -3.94 -3.37
N ASP A 50 10.62 -5.20 -3.82
CA ASP A 50 11.34 -5.72 -4.99
C ASP A 50 10.52 -5.61 -6.29
N GLY A 51 9.37 -4.91 -6.24
CA GLY A 51 8.44 -4.76 -7.36
C GLY A 51 7.61 -6.01 -7.67
N LYS A 52 7.61 -7.00 -6.77
CA LYS A 52 6.82 -8.23 -6.86
C LYS A 52 5.91 -8.41 -5.64
N PHE A 53 4.73 -8.98 -5.85
CA PHE A 53 3.76 -9.29 -4.80
C PHE A 53 4.00 -10.65 -4.16
N HIS A 54 4.59 -11.60 -4.90
CA HIS A 54 4.85 -12.97 -4.50
C HIS A 54 3.58 -13.74 -4.09
N GLY A 55 2.51 -13.63 -4.89
CA GLY A 55 1.18 -14.15 -4.55
C GLY A 55 1.08 -15.68 -4.30
N THR A 56 2.09 -16.45 -4.72
CA THR A 56 2.18 -17.91 -4.50
C THR A 56 3.12 -18.30 -3.36
N ARG A 57 3.88 -17.34 -2.81
CA ARG A 57 4.83 -17.60 -1.72
C ARG A 57 4.07 -17.80 -0.41
N LEU A 58 4.52 -18.75 0.39
CA LEU A 58 4.03 -18.89 1.76
C LEU A 58 4.35 -17.65 2.59
N VAL A 59 3.33 -17.17 3.30
CA VAL A 59 3.44 -16.05 4.22
C VAL A 59 3.93 -16.55 5.57
N THR A 60 4.94 -15.90 6.15
CA THR A 60 5.39 -16.21 7.50
C THR A 60 4.41 -15.66 8.54
N ARG A 61 4.38 -16.24 9.75
CA ARG A 61 3.56 -15.73 10.86
C ARG A 61 3.84 -14.26 11.17
N ARG A 62 5.10 -13.84 11.04
CA ARG A 62 5.53 -12.44 11.24
C ARG A 62 4.91 -11.51 10.20
N GLU A 63 5.01 -11.87 8.92
CA GLU A 63 4.43 -11.09 7.83
C GLU A 63 2.92 -10.98 7.98
N LEU A 64 2.24 -12.10 8.27
CA LEU A 64 0.81 -12.11 8.54
C LEU A 64 0.42 -11.15 9.69
N ALA A 65 1.13 -11.23 10.83
CA ALA A 65 0.85 -10.38 11.97
C ALA A 65 1.02 -8.88 11.66
N ILE A 66 2.07 -8.52 10.90
CA ILE A 66 2.31 -7.14 10.46
C ILE A 66 1.19 -6.66 9.53
N THR A 67 0.80 -7.48 8.55
CA THR A 67 -0.28 -7.14 7.62
C THR A 67 -1.62 -6.97 8.36
N LEU A 68 -1.95 -7.85 9.31
CA LEU A 68 -3.16 -7.72 10.12
C LEU A 68 -3.15 -6.46 10.99
N ALA A 69 -2.00 -6.14 11.61
CA ALA A 69 -1.86 -4.92 12.41
C ALA A 69 -2.00 -3.65 11.55
N SER A 70 -1.42 -3.65 10.34
CA SER A 70 -1.55 -2.54 9.39
C SER A 70 -3.00 -2.39 8.91
N LEU A 71 -3.66 -3.50 8.59
CA LEU A 71 -5.08 -3.52 8.23
C LEU A 71 -5.96 -2.97 9.36
N ALA A 72 -5.76 -3.43 10.60
CA ALA A 72 -6.52 -2.94 11.74
C ALA A 72 -6.37 -1.43 11.92
N ARG A 73 -5.14 -0.91 11.77
CA ARG A 73 -4.88 0.54 11.81
C ARG A 73 -5.61 1.28 10.69
N SER A 74 -5.57 0.76 9.46
CA SER A 74 -6.25 1.36 8.30
C SER A 74 -7.76 1.42 8.49
N LEU A 75 -8.36 0.36 9.05
CA LEU A 75 -9.78 0.29 9.37
C LEU A 75 -10.17 1.29 10.47
N LEU A 76 -9.40 1.37 11.55
CA LEU A 76 -9.62 2.32 12.64
C LEU A 76 -9.46 3.77 12.18
N ALA A 77 -8.56 4.03 11.23
CA ALA A 77 -8.38 5.33 10.60
C ALA A 77 -9.47 5.69 9.57
N GLY A 78 -10.44 4.79 9.33
CA GLY A 78 -11.53 5.02 8.36
C GLY A 78 -11.05 5.10 6.91
N GLN A 79 -9.86 4.58 6.61
CA GLN A 79 -9.30 4.67 5.27
C GLN A 79 -10.05 3.79 4.28
N TRP A 80 -10.71 2.71 4.73
CA TRP A 80 -11.44 1.79 3.85
C TRP A 80 -12.89 2.26 3.58
N PRO A 81 -13.29 2.44 2.31
CA PRO A 81 -14.65 2.86 1.96
C PRO A 81 -15.66 1.74 2.24
N LYS A 82 -16.78 2.07 2.89
CA LYS A 82 -17.88 1.12 3.17
C LYS A 82 -18.47 0.45 1.92
N ASN A 83 -18.37 1.12 0.76
CA ASN A 83 -18.90 0.66 -0.53
C ASN A 83 -17.82 0.55 -1.63
N GLY A 84 -16.54 0.64 -1.29
CA GLY A 84 -15.47 0.85 -2.27
C GLY A 84 -14.41 -0.24 -2.34
N VAL A 85 -14.67 -1.43 -1.77
CA VAL A 85 -13.85 -2.60 -2.11
C VAL A 85 -14.11 -2.93 -3.57
N PRO A 86 -13.11 -2.84 -4.47
CA PRO A 86 -13.32 -3.20 -5.86
C PRO A 86 -13.84 -4.63 -5.93
N PRO A 87 -14.92 -4.90 -6.68
CA PRO A 87 -15.46 -6.25 -6.77
C PRO A 87 -14.37 -7.18 -7.31
N LEU A 88 -14.14 -8.28 -6.59
CA LEU A 88 -13.24 -9.32 -7.06
C LEU A 88 -13.85 -9.94 -8.31
N LYS A 89 -13.23 -9.72 -9.46
CA LYS A 89 -13.55 -10.46 -10.68
C LYS A 89 -13.04 -11.89 -10.49
N ARG A 90 -13.89 -12.75 -9.93
CA ARG A 90 -13.59 -14.19 -9.83
C ARG A 90 -13.45 -14.73 -11.26
N SER A 91 -12.23 -15.07 -11.67
CA SER A 91 -12.01 -15.87 -12.88
C SER A 91 -12.55 -17.27 -12.61
N ALA A 92 -13.32 -17.83 -13.54
CA ALA A 92 -13.76 -19.22 -13.45
C ALA A 92 -12.51 -20.12 -13.40
N GLY A 93 -12.39 -20.94 -12.36
CA GLY A 93 -11.25 -21.84 -12.14
C GLY A 93 -10.39 -21.46 -10.94
N PHE A 94 -10.85 -21.87 -9.76
CA PHE A 94 -9.98 -22.47 -8.76
C PHE A 94 -10.25 -23.98 -8.81
#